data_AF-A0A7S0NXN0-F1
#
_entry.id   AF-A0A7S0NXN0-F1
#
_cell.length_a   1.000
_cell.length_b   1.000
_cell.length_c   1.000
_cell.angle_alpha   90.00
_cell.angle_beta   90.00
_cell.angle_gamma   90.00
#
_symmetry.space_group_name_H-M   'P 1'
#
loop_
_entity.id
_entity.type
_entity.pdbx_description
1 polymer ?
#
loop_
_entity_poly.entity_id
_entity_poly.type
_entity_poly.pdbx_seq_one_letter_code
_entity_poly.pdbx_strand_id
1 'polypeptide(L)'
;LNPLHRNAGLRVEPDRANWGIKGVSCILKAGRECLAAAKVFWDMVLSLERIGFRAGSSLYGVPYDWRLSPKENKLCSDTARVLHHITNTTGHRKALLVAHSLGNLQLLYCMHEVFGAE
;
A
#
# COMPACT_ATOMS: atom_id res chain seq x y z
N LEU A 1 -10.93 -18.78 -0.52
CA LEU A 1 -10.91 -18.03 0.77
C LEU A 1 -11.82 -16.82 0.62
N ASN A 2 -13.06 -16.90 1.12
CA ASN A 2 -13.92 -15.72 1.21
C ASN A 2 -13.40 -14.83 2.35
N PRO A 3 -12.95 -13.59 2.08
CA PRO A 3 -12.37 -12.72 3.11
C PRO A 3 -13.39 -12.34 4.20
N LEU A 4 -14.70 -12.44 3.92
CA LEU A 4 -15.79 -12.14 4.86
C LEU A 4 -16.12 -13.34 5.76
N HIS A 5 -15.86 -14.57 5.30
CA HIS A 5 -15.99 -15.76 6.13
C HIS A 5 -14.68 -16.00 6.89
N ARG A 6 -14.66 -15.54 8.14
CA ARG A 6 -13.57 -15.83 9.07
C ARG A 6 -13.61 -17.29 9.47
N ASN A 7 -12.80 -18.11 8.83
CA ASN A 7 -12.52 -19.45 9.31
C ASN A 7 -11.80 -19.35 10.67
N ALA A 8 -12.33 -20.02 11.69
CA ALA A 8 -11.74 -20.00 13.02
C ALA A 8 -10.25 -20.41 12.97
N GLY A 9 -9.38 -19.54 13.52
CA GLY A 9 -7.93 -19.75 13.54
C GLY A 9 -7.14 -19.26 12.32
N LEU A 10 -7.80 -18.81 11.24
CA LEU A 10 -7.11 -18.27 10.06
C LEU A 10 -7.15 -16.73 10.03
N ARG A 11 -5.96 -16.11 9.94
CA ARG A 11 -5.81 -14.66 9.75
C ARG A 11 -5.12 -14.38 8.43
N VAL A 12 -5.77 -13.58 7.58
CA VAL A 12 -5.20 -13.09 6.32
C VAL A 12 -5.04 -11.58 6.43
N GLU A 13 -3.83 -11.09 6.18
CA GLU A 13 -3.50 -9.66 6.27
C GLU A 13 -2.54 -9.29 5.13
N PRO A 14 -2.59 -8.05 4.61
CA PRO A 14 -1.61 -7.57 3.65
C PRO A 14 -0.18 -7.58 4.20
N ASP A 15 0.81 -7.85 3.34
CA ASP A 15 2.23 -7.82 3.72
C ASP A 15 2.73 -6.37 3.91
N ARG A 16 2.77 -5.93 5.17
CA ARG A 16 3.22 -4.58 5.56
C ARG A 16 4.73 -4.49 5.78
N ALA A 17 5.50 -5.54 5.50
CA ALA A 17 6.95 -5.52 5.71
C ALA A 17 7.65 -4.49 4.81
N ASN A 18 8.77 -3.96 5.30
CA ASN A 18 9.54 -2.91 4.64
C ASN A 18 8.65 -1.71 4.23
N TRP A 19 7.86 -1.20 5.19
CA TRP A 19 6.93 -0.11 4.97
C TRP A 19 5.93 -0.36 3.83
N GLY A 20 5.45 -1.61 3.73
CA GLY A 20 4.49 -2.06 2.74
C GLY A 20 5.01 -2.16 1.30
N ILE A 21 6.26 -1.79 1.04
CA ILE A 21 6.88 -1.88 -0.29
C ILE A 21 6.87 -3.33 -0.78
N LYS A 22 7.21 -4.28 0.09
CA LYS A 22 7.22 -5.71 -0.28
C LYS A 22 5.85 -6.20 -0.76
N GLY A 23 4.77 -5.74 -0.11
CA GLY A 23 3.40 -6.14 -0.43
C GLY A 23 2.84 -5.52 -1.71
N VAL A 24 3.39 -4.39 -2.18
CA VAL A 24 2.95 -3.74 -3.43
C VAL A 24 3.85 -4.03 -4.62
N SER A 25 5.13 -4.36 -4.40
CA SER A 25 6.07 -4.55 -5.51
C SER A 25 5.84 -5.85 -6.29
N CYS A 26 5.58 -6.95 -5.59
CA CYS A 26 5.59 -8.28 -6.19
C CYS A 26 4.58 -9.23 -5.53
N ILE A 27 3.73 -9.86 -6.35
CA ILE A 27 2.69 -10.80 -5.88
C ILE A 27 3.29 -12.18 -5.54
N LEU A 28 4.28 -12.64 -6.32
CA LEU A 28 4.84 -13.98 -6.19
C LEU A 28 6.36 -13.96 -6.35
N LYS A 29 7.04 -14.50 -5.36
CA LYS A 29 8.51 -14.57 -5.30
C LYS A 29 8.99 -16.01 -5.35
N ALA A 30 10.11 -16.23 -6.02
CA ALA A 30 10.92 -17.43 -5.91
C ALA A 30 12.20 -17.06 -5.13
N GLY A 31 12.25 -17.44 -3.85
CA GLY A 31 13.31 -16.98 -2.95
C GLY A 31 13.30 -15.46 -2.79
N ARG A 32 14.40 -14.79 -3.19
CA ARG A 32 14.54 -13.33 -3.14
C ARG A 32 14.10 -12.63 -4.43
N GLU A 33 13.83 -13.37 -5.49
CA GLU A 33 13.50 -12.81 -6.80
C GLU A 33 12.00 -12.73 -7.00
N CYS A 34 11.55 -11.64 -7.62
CA CYS A 34 10.17 -11.52 -8.08
C CYS A 34 10.01 -12.25 -9.42
N LEU A 35 9.03 -13.14 -9.52
CA LEU A 35 8.72 -13.75 -10.80
C LEU A 35 8.27 -12.67 -11.79
N ALA A 36 8.74 -12.73 -13.04
CA ALA A 36 8.51 -11.69 -14.03
C ALA A 36 7.02 -11.37 -14.23
N ALA A 37 6.18 -12.41 -14.30
CA ALA A 37 4.72 -12.27 -14.45
C ALA A 37 3.99 -11.77 -13.18
N ALA A 38 4.70 -11.67 -12.05
CA ALA A 38 4.14 -11.26 -10.76
C ALA A 38 4.63 -9.88 -10.29
N LYS A 39 5.39 -9.17 -11.14
CA LYS A 39 5.78 -7.79 -10.91
C LYS A 39 4.56 -6.88 -11.04
N VAL A 40 4.31 -6.07 -10.01
CA VAL A 40 3.25 -5.05 -10.02
C VAL A 40 3.91 -3.67 -10.00
N PHE A 41 4.39 -3.23 -8.84
CA PHE A 41 5.15 -1.98 -8.71
C PHE A 41 6.67 -2.19 -8.70
N TRP A 42 7.15 -3.40 -8.96
CA TRP A 42 8.58 -3.76 -8.85
C TRP A 42 9.51 -2.81 -9.59
N ASP A 43 9.31 -2.62 -10.90
CA ASP A 43 10.22 -1.82 -11.72
C ASP A 43 10.12 -0.31 -11.38
N MET A 44 8.94 0.17 -10.96
CA MET A 44 8.75 1.54 -10.46
C MET A 44 9.52 1.78 -9.16
N VAL A 45 9.40 0.85 -8.19
CA VAL A 45 10.12 0.93 -6.91
C VAL A 45 11.63 0.93 -7.14
N LEU A 46 12.14 0.00 -7.96
CA LEU A 46 13.57 -0.02 -8.29
C LEU A 46 14.05 1.28 -8.95
N SER A 47 13.24 1.86 -9.85
CA SER A 47 13.58 3.12 -10.50
C SER A 47 13.63 4.28 -9.50
N LEU A 48 12.67 4.36 -8.58
CA LEU A 48 12.65 5.37 -7.51
C LEU A 48 13.85 5.19 -6.55
N GLU A 49 14.18 3.96 -6.18
CA GLU A 49 15.32 3.67 -5.32
C GLU A 49 16.65 4.08 -5.97
N ARG A 50 16.81 3.85 -7.29
CA ARG A 50 17.98 4.28 -8.06
C ARG A 50 18.19 5.80 -8.03
N ILE A 51 17.11 6.58 -8.00
CA ILE A 51 17.18 8.05 -7.92
C ILE A 51 17.15 8.59 -6.49
N GLY A 52 17.36 7.73 -5.48
CA GLY A 52 17.59 8.14 -4.10
C GLY A 52 16.39 8.01 -3.16
N PHE A 53 15.24 7.54 -3.63
CA PHE A 53 14.13 7.23 -2.73
C PHE A 53 14.44 6.02 -1.85
N ARG A 54 13.93 5.99 -0.62
CA ARG A 54 14.18 4.90 0.32
C ARG A 54 12.91 4.53 1.08
N ALA A 55 12.70 3.22 1.23
CA ALA A 55 11.61 2.68 2.02
C ALA A 55 11.65 3.22 3.45
N GLY A 56 10.53 3.76 3.93
CA GLY A 56 10.43 4.27 5.30
C GLY A 56 10.98 5.68 5.54
N SER A 57 11.46 6.37 4.50
CA SER A 57 11.81 7.79 4.60
C SER A 57 11.11 8.63 3.54
N SER A 58 11.25 8.25 2.26
CA SER A 58 10.64 8.97 1.12
C SER A 58 9.79 8.08 0.22
N LEU A 59 9.79 6.76 0.43
CA LEU A 59 9.02 5.79 -0.33
C LEU A 59 8.25 4.85 0.60
N TYR A 60 6.96 4.69 0.35
CA TYR A 60 6.06 3.91 1.19
C TYR A 60 5.07 3.15 0.32
N GLY A 61 4.74 1.93 0.73
CA GLY A 61 3.68 1.12 0.13
C GLY A 61 2.51 0.99 1.10
N VAL A 62 1.28 1.01 0.58
CA VAL A 62 0.08 0.78 1.37
C VAL A 62 -0.69 -0.40 0.76
N PRO A 63 -0.26 -1.64 1.02
CA PRO A 63 -0.94 -2.82 0.52
C PRO A 63 -2.26 -3.02 1.27
N TYR A 64 -3.27 -3.50 0.56
CA TYR A 64 -4.60 -3.72 1.09
C TYR A 64 -5.15 -5.07 0.62
N ASP A 65 -6.19 -5.56 1.30
CA ASP A 65 -6.88 -6.77 0.88
C ASP A 65 -7.84 -6.43 -0.26
N TRP A 66 -7.39 -6.63 -1.50
CA TRP A 66 -8.15 -6.30 -2.71
C TRP A 66 -9.43 -7.12 -2.89
N ARG A 67 -9.68 -8.13 -2.03
CA ARG A 67 -10.93 -8.90 -2.01
C ARG A 67 -12.04 -8.20 -1.22
N LEU A 68 -11.70 -7.21 -0.40
CA LEU A 68 -12.63 -6.46 0.46
C LEU A 68 -13.07 -5.14 -0.19
N SER A 69 -14.33 -4.75 0.05
CA SER A 69 -14.83 -3.44 -0.34
C SER A 69 -14.09 -2.32 0.41
N PRO A 70 -14.09 -1.06 -0.09
CA PRO A 70 -13.42 0.04 0.60
C PRO A 70 -13.87 0.24 2.06
N LYS A 71 -15.15 0.00 2.36
CA LYS A 71 -15.74 0.11 3.71
C LYS A 71 -15.20 -0.93 4.69
N GLU A 72 -14.91 -2.12 4.21
CA GLU A 72 -14.43 -3.24 5.03
C GLU A 72 -12.90 -3.29 5.10
N ASN A 73 -12.22 -2.45 4.30
CA ASN A 73 -10.78 -2.42 4.20
C ASN A 73 -10.15 -1.49 5.24
N LYS A 74 -8.90 -1.79 5.60
CA LYS A 74 -8.06 -0.93 6.44
C LYS A 74 -7.28 0.11 5.64
N LEU A 75 -7.44 0.16 4.31
CA LEU A 75 -6.65 1.02 3.44
C LEU A 75 -6.69 2.50 3.86
N CYS A 76 -7.85 3.04 4.23
CA CYS A 76 -7.97 4.46 4.55
C CYS A 76 -7.23 4.83 5.84
N SER A 77 -7.37 4.01 6.89
CA SER A 77 -6.65 4.20 8.14
C SER A 77 -5.15 3.94 7.99
N ASP A 78 -4.75 2.93 7.22
CA ASP A 78 -3.34 2.67 6.90
C ASP A 78 -2.72 3.82 6.08
N THR A 79 -3.46 4.39 5.11
CA THR A 79 -3.02 5.55 4.32
C THR A 79 -2.88 6.79 5.19
N ALA A 80 -3.86 7.09 6.05
CA ALA A 80 -3.80 8.22 6.98
C ALA A 80 -2.61 8.11 7.94
N ARG A 81 -2.35 6.92 8.48
CA ARG A 81 -1.18 6.65 9.34
C ARG A 81 0.14 6.90 8.62
N VAL A 82 0.26 6.45 7.37
CA VAL A 82 1.46 6.68 6.55
C VAL A 82 1.63 8.16 6.23
N LEU A 83 0.56 8.86 5.84
CA LEU A 83 0.61 10.31 5.57
C LEU A 83 0.99 11.12 6.81
N HIS A 84 0.44 10.78 7.97
CA HIS A 84 0.81 11.40 9.23
C HIS A 84 2.29 11.18 9.57
N HIS A 85 2.78 9.95 9.39
CA HIS A 85 4.20 9.64 9.55
C HIS A 85 5.09 10.47 8.61
N ILE A 86 4.77 10.52 7.31
CA ILE A 86 5.50 11.32 6.32
C ILE A 86 5.51 12.80 6.71
N THR A 87 4.36 13.32 7.09
CA THR A 87 4.19 14.74 7.45
C THR A 87 5.11 15.09 8.63
N ASN A 88 5.18 14.24 9.65
CA ASN A 88 6.02 14.47 10.82
C ASN A 88 7.52 14.28 10.55
N THR A 89 7.91 13.35 9.68
CA THR A 89 9.33 13.04 9.44
C THR A 89 9.97 13.88 8.33
N THR A 90 9.16 14.53 7.48
CA THR A 90 9.67 15.29 6.33
C THR A 90 9.58 16.81 6.48
N GLY A 91 9.23 17.31 7.67
CA GLY A 91 9.03 18.73 7.92
C GLY A 91 7.78 19.26 7.21
N HIS A 92 6.67 18.51 7.28
CA HIS A 92 5.38 18.84 6.68
C HIS A 92 5.39 18.98 5.15
N ARG A 93 6.28 18.25 4.47
CA ARG A 93 6.25 18.20 2.99
C ARG A 93 5.06 17.38 2.50
N LYS A 94 4.50 17.79 1.37
CA LYS A 94 3.39 17.10 0.70
C LYS A 94 3.85 15.73 0.20
N ALA A 95 3.03 14.71 0.39
CA ALA A 95 3.21 13.40 -0.20
C ALA A 95 2.56 13.33 -1.59
N LEU A 96 3.17 12.58 -2.51
CA LEU A 96 2.56 12.21 -3.79
C LEU A 96 1.95 10.82 -3.65
N LEU A 97 0.65 10.69 -3.95
CA LEU A 97 -0.07 9.43 -3.91
C LEU A 97 -0.13 8.84 -5.33
N VAL A 98 0.30 7.58 -5.47
CA VAL A 98 0.29 6.86 -6.74
C VAL A 98 -0.51 5.57 -6.53
N ALA A 99 -1.54 5.38 -7.36
CA ALA A 99 -2.39 4.19 -7.34
C ALA A 99 -2.63 3.67 -8.76
N HIS A 100 -2.99 2.39 -8.88
CA HIS A 100 -3.21 1.72 -10.16
C HIS A 100 -4.51 0.94 -10.18
N SER A 101 -5.25 0.99 -11.30
CA SER A 101 -6.50 0.26 -11.52
C SER A 101 -7.48 0.41 -10.34
N LEU A 102 -7.97 -0.70 -9.75
CA LEU A 102 -8.84 -0.72 -8.55
C LEU A 102 -8.29 0.12 -7.39
N GLY A 103 -6.97 0.23 -7.27
CA GLY A 103 -6.32 1.07 -6.26
C GLY A 103 -6.73 2.54 -6.36
N ASN A 104 -7.04 3.05 -7.56
CA ASN A 104 -7.52 4.44 -7.70
C ASN A 104 -8.93 4.62 -7.11
N LEU A 105 -9.82 3.65 -7.30
CA LEU A 105 -11.18 3.71 -6.75
C LEU A 105 -11.16 3.61 -5.22
N GLN A 106 -10.32 2.71 -4.70
CA GLN A 106 -10.10 2.55 -3.26
C GLN A 106 -9.48 3.81 -2.65
N LEU A 107 -8.49 4.42 -3.33
CA LEU A 107 -7.88 5.67 -2.88
C LEU A 107 -8.88 6.82 -2.93
N LEU A 108 -9.69 6.94 -3.98
CA LEU A 108 -10.73 7.97 -4.09
C LEU A 108 -11.72 7.89 -2.94
N TYR A 109 -12.19 6.69 -2.58
CA TYR A 109 -13.02 6.49 -1.40
C TYR A 109 -12.31 7.01 -0.14
N CYS A 110 -11.05 6.65 0.07
CA CYS A 110 -10.31 7.14 1.24
C CYS A 110 -10.11 8.66 1.24
N MET A 111 -9.88 9.29 0.09
CA MET A 111 -9.76 10.76 0.01
C MET A 111 -11.08 11.43 0.39
N HIS A 112 -12.23 10.88 -0.02
CA HIS A 112 -13.54 11.38 0.37
C HIS A 112 -13.81 11.19 1.87
N GLU A 113 -13.55 10.00 2.42
CA GLU A 113 -13.88 9.70 3.82
C GLU A 113 -12.91 10.32 4.84
N VAL A 114 -11.63 10.43 4.50
CA VAL A 114 -10.58 10.91 5.42
C VAL A 114 -10.30 12.39 5.25
N PHE A 115 -10.41 12.90 4.01
CA PHE A 115 -10.01 14.27 3.66
C PHE A 115 -11.12 15.05 2.95
N GLY A 116 -12.33 14.49 2.85
CA GLY A 116 -13.50 15.23 2.39
C GLY A 116 -13.73 16.42 3.31
N ALA A 117 -13.89 17.60 2.72
CA ALA A 117 -14.39 18.75 3.45
C ALA A 117 -15.85 18.49 3.84
N GLU A 118 -16.21 18.82 5.09
CA GLU A 118 -17.60 19.18 5.40
C GLU A 118 -18.05 20.34 4.50
#